data_AF-A0A257Y3J8-F1
#
_entry.id   AF-A0A257Y3J8-F1
#
_cell.length_a   1.000
_cell.length_b   1.000
_cell.length_c   1.000
_cell.angle_alpha   90.00
_cell.angle_beta   90.00
_cell.angle_gamma   90.00
#
_symmetry.space_group_name_H-M   'P 1'
#
loop_
_entity.id
_entity.type
_entity.pdbx_description
1 polymer ?
#
loop_
_entity_poly.entity_id
_entity_poly.type
_entity_poly.pdbx_seq_one_letter_code
_entity_poly.pdbx_strand_id
1 'polypeptide(L)'
;DSILHFNPWMDFNDGPPAENPFGCDPDPDQIAIFLDVVFSWCEGLIPLRGFVDKGQGRNGKPHNIWIGADGTACEKLATFAAWANREGAAVYVIPGTVAEQGQARAADVLQMQALVVDLDAGDIPAKLDHIVSHLGVPTLIVESGGRTSEGAAKLHVWWKLTEPALGEDLATLCRLRGDIAVKVGGDTHFRSAHQPIRVAGTVYHKHSHQRLVQIRVHNPVEVDLADFAERVADMPPLPGVGMASPPLSTAKPGVDAVLTTPVREGAVDDWSRFQGASAAIGHYIRLVHDGRLDPAEGWEAICGYNAAMLRPEWPLDRLQAEAERLWALHVKRNGPPLIRAARPNA
;
A
#
# COMPACT_ATOMS: atom_id res chain seq x y z
N ASP A 1 28.44 3.49 43.10
CA ASP A 1 28.25 3.49 41.64
C ASP A 1 27.30 2.39 41.21
N SER A 2 26.00 2.64 41.33
CA SER A 2 24.94 1.76 40.82
C SER A 2 24.38 2.38 39.54
N ILE A 3 24.92 1.99 38.39
CA ILE A 3 24.38 2.38 37.09
C ILE A 3 23.03 1.66 36.94
N LEU A 4 21.94 2.42 37.00
CA LEU A 4 20.61 1.96 36.60
C LEU A 4 20.64 1.66 35.10
N HIS A 5 20.67 0.37 34.74
CA HIS A 5 20.42 -0.05 33.37
C HIS A 5 18.94 0.15 33.06
N PHE A 6 18.61 1.25 32.38
CA PHE A 6 17.30 1.48 31.80
C PHE A 6 17.12 0.48 30.64
N ASN A 7 16.29 -0.55 30.85
CA ASN A 7 15.92 -1.50 29.81
C ASN A 7 14.43 -1.28 29.47
N PRO A 8 14.11 -0.55 28.38
CA PRO A 8 12.74 -0.19 28.03
C PRO A 8 11.84 -1.36 27.66
N TRP A 9 12.26 -2.62 27.80
CA TRP A 9 11.49 -3.79 27.37
C TRP A 9 10.87 -4.56 28.54
N MET A 10 11.42 -4.45 29.76
CA MET A 10 10.97 -5.25 30.92
C MET A 10 9.84 -4.59 31.72
N ASP A 11 9.77 -3.26 31.81
CA ASP A 11 8.66 -2.54 32.46
C ASP A 11 7.32 -2.63 31.68
N PHE A 12 7.32 -3.21 30.47
CA PHE A 12 6.14 -3.33 29.60
C PHE A 12 5.26 -4.57 29.91
N ASN A 13 5.82 -5.62 30.54
CA ASN A 13 5.17 -6.93 30.67
C ASN A 13 4.62 -7.26 32.07
N ASP A 14 5.13 -6.64 33.15
CA ASP A 14 4.81 -7.03 34.53
C ASP A 14 3.81 -6.08 35.25
N GLY A 15 3.13 -5.22 34.49
CA GLY A 15 2.07 -4.37 35.03
C GLY A 15 0.80 -5.19 35.35
N PRO A 16 0.12 -4.96 36.49
CA PRO A 16 -1.19 -5.58 36.74
C PRO A 16 -2.17 -5.22 35.61
N PRO A 17 -3.10 -6.12 35.24
CA PRO A 17 -4.15 -5.80 34.28
C PRO A 17 -4.88 -4.53 34.72
N ALA A 18 -4.82 -3.47 33.92
CA ALA A 18 -5.61 -2.28 34.17
C ALA A 18 -7.08 -2.60 33.82
N GLU A 19 -8.00 -2.32 34.74
CA GLU A 19 -9.43 -2.32 34.42
C GLU A 19 -9.66 -1.38 33.23
N ASN A 20 -10.20 -1.91 32.13
CA ASN A 20 -10.51 -1.15 30.92
C ASN A 20 -11.60 -0.10 31.24
N PRO A 21 -11.25 1.18 31.45
CA PRO A 21 -12.22 2.18 31.91
C PRO A 21 -13.21 2.60 30.82
N PHE A 22 -13.04 2.09 29.59
CA PHE A 22 -13.63 2.68 28.38
C PHE A 22 -14.26 1.68 27.40
N GLY A 23 -13.97 0.38 27.51
CA GLY A 23 -14.71 -0.72 26.87
C GLY A 23 -14.40 -1.03 25.40
N CYS A 24 -13.36 -0.45 24.80
CA CYS A 24 -12.93 -0.77 23.42
C CYS A 24 -11.44 -1.13 23.40
N ASP A 25 -11.12 -2.36 22.99
CA ASP A 25 -9.74 -2.84 22.86
C ASP A 25 -9.30 -2.89 21.39
N PRO A 26 -7.99 -2.80 21.09
CA PRO A 26 -7.47 -3.09 19.76
C PRO A 26 -7.81 -4.52 19.33
N ASP A 27 -8.00 -4.70 18.03
CA ASP A 27 -8.31 -5.98 17.38
C ASP A 27 -7.08 -6.46 16.59
N PRO A 28 -6.32 -7.46 17.10
CA PRO A 28 -5.12 -7.98 16.44
C PRO A 28 -5.39 -8.61 15.07
N ASP A 29 -6.56 -9.21 14.85
CA ASP A 29 -6.90 -9.86 13.59
C ASP A 29 -7.11 -8.79 12.49
N GLN A 30 -7.77 -7.69 12.84
CA GLN A 30 -7.90 -6.55 11.91
C GLN A 30 -6.56 -5.84 11.66
N ILE A 31 -5.68 -5.76 12.67
CA ILE A 31 -4.31 -5.27 12.49
C ILE A 31 -3.57 -6.13 11.47
N ALA A 32 -3.70 -7.46 11.56
CA ALA A 32 -3.05 -8.39 10.63
C ALA A 32 -3.55 -8.20 9.19
N ILE A 33 -4.87 -8.10 8.99
CA ILE A 33 -5.46 -7.83 7.67
C ILE A 33 -4.97 -6.49 7.11
N PHE A 34 -4.95 -5.45 7.93
CA PHE A 34 -4.49 -4.13 7.52
C PHE A 34 -3.01 -4.15 7.09
N LEU A 35 -2.14 -4.79 7.86
CA LEU A 35 -0.72 -4.92 7.53
C LEU A 35 -0.51 -5.72 6.23
N ASP A 36 -1.27 -6.79 6.02
CA ASP A 36 -1.19 -7.53 4.76
C ASP A 36 -1.56 -6.66 3.56
N VAL A 37 -2.69 -5.95 3.64
CA VAL A 37 -3.14 -5.07 2.54
C VAL A 37 -2.14 -3.96 2.26
N VAL A 38 -1.58 -3.33 3.29
CA VAL A 38 -0.80 -2.09 3.14
C VAL A 38 0.71 -2.35 2.98
N PHE A 39 1.22 -3.53 3.37
CA PHE A 39 2.66 -3.78 3.42
C PHE A 39 3.13 -5.19 3.01
N SER A 40 2.26 -6.14 2.61
CA SER A 40 2.67 -7.55 2.43
C SER A 40 3.83 -7.80 1.46
N TRP A 41 4.05 -6.88 0.50
CA TRP A 41 5.14 -6.98 -0.47
C TRP A 41 6.22 -5.91 -0.26
N CYS A 42 6.07 -5.07 0.75
CA CYS A 42 7.05 -4.05 1.07
C CYS A 42 8.20 -4.63 1.90
N GLU A 43 9.36 -3.99 1.78
CA GLU A 43 10.54 -4.22 2.60
C GLU A 43 10.90 -2.94 3.38
N GLY A 44 11.86 -3.05 4.30
CA GLY A 44 12.34 -1.93 5.10
C GLY A 44 11.50 -1.71 6.36
N LEU A 45 11.30 -0.46 6.75
CA LEU A 45 10.68 -0.08 8.01
C LEU A 45 9.34 0.63 7.79
N ILE A 46 8.34 0.25 8.57
CA ILE A 46 7.01 0.86 8.65
C ILE A 46 7.03 1.95 9.73
N PRO A 47 6.88 3.24 9.38
CA PRO A 47 6.84 4.32 10.35
C PRO A 47 5.45 4.41 11.00
N LEU A 48 5.40 4.24 12.32
CA LEU A 48 4.18 4.37 13.13
C LEU A 48 4.28 5.56 14.07
N ARG A 49 3.13 6.15 14.38
CA ARG A 49 3.01 7.33 15.25
C ARG A 49 1.85 7.17 16.23
N GLY A 50 2.15 7.33 17.51
CA GLY A 50 1.16 7.43 18.58
C GLY A 50 0.95 8.90 18.96
N PHE A 51 -0.27 9.40 18.80
CA PHE A 51 -0.65 10.74 19.23
C PHE A 51 -1.69 10.66 20.36
N VAL A 52 -1.40 11.31 21.48
CA VAL A 52 -2.46 11.59 22.46
C VAL A 52 -3.42 12.59 21.80
N ASP A 53 -4.64 12.14 21.51
CA ASP A 53 -5.58 12.90 20.69
C ASP A 53 -6.01 14.21 21.40
N LYS A 54 -6.19 15.27 20.61
CA LYS A 54 -6.56 16.62 21.11
C LYS A 54 -7.88 16.56 21.90
N GLY A 55 -7.88 17.11 23.12
CA GLY A 55 -9.06 17.20 23.99
C GLY A 55 -8.90 16.54 25.36
N GLN A 56 -7.83 15.77 25.58
CA GLN A 56 -7.58 15.09 26.86
C GLN A 56 -6.68 15.86 27.84
N GLY A 57 -6.37 17.14 27.57
CA GLY A 57 -5.57 17.99 28.47
C GLY A 57 -4.10 17.58 28.64
N ARG A 58 -3.62 16.55 27.93
CA ARG A 58 -2.24 16.07 27.96
C ARG A 58 -1.48 16.52 26.71
N ASN A 59 -0.49 17.41 26.87
CA ASN A 59 0.46 17.77 25.81
C ASN A 59 1.61 16.75 25.79
N GLY A 60 1.42 15.63 25.09
CA GLY A 60 2.47 14.63 24.85
C GLY A 60 3.19 14.86 23.52
N LYS A 61 4.52 14.64 23.47
CA LYS A 61 5.23 14.49 22.19
C LYS A 61 4.71 13.21 21.49
N PRO A 62 4.61 13.20 20.15
CA PRO A 62 4.24 11.99 19.43
C PRO A 62 5.27 10.88 19.69
N HIS A 63 4.77 9.67 19.94
CA HIS A 63 5.60 8.48 20.07
C HIS A 63 5.77 7.85 18.70
N ASN A 64 6.95 8.05 18.10
CA ASN A 64 7.24 7.51 16.77
C ASN A 64 8.07 6.23 16.92
N ILE A 65 7.67 5.17 16.24
CA ILE A 65 8.43 3.91 16.16
C ILE A 65 8.56 3.47 14.71
N TRP A 66 9.51 2.58 14.46
CA TRP A 66 9.75 1.96 13.17
C TRP A 66 9.81 0.46 13.39
N ILE A 67 8.91 -0.27 12.74
CA ILE A 67 8.87 -1.74 12.80
C ILE A 67 9.28 -2.31 11.45
N GLY A 68 9.90 -3.49 11.43
CA GLY A 68 10.24 -4.17 10.17
C GLY A 68 8.98 -4.52 9.40
N ALA A 69 8.99 -4.34 8.07
CA ALA A 69 8.02 -4.91 7.15
C ALA A 69 8.32 -6.41 6.94
N ASP A 70 8.21 -7.18 8.02
CA ASP A 70 8.56 -8.60 8.07
C ASP A 70 7.52 -9.38 8.89
N GLY A 71 7.76 -10.69 9.10
CA GLY A 71 6.86 -11.55 9.86
C GLY A 71 6.60 -11.12 11.32
N THR A 72 7.39 -10.19 11.86
CA THR A 72 7.22 -9.66 13.23
C THR A 72 6.34 -8.40 13.28
N ALA A 73 5.96 -7.83 12.13
CA ALA A 73 5.23 -6.56 12.07
C ALA A 73 3.91 -6.59 12.85
N CYS A 74 3.15 -7.69 12.72
CA CYS A 74 1.84 -7.84 13.36
C CYS A 74 1.93 -7.81 14.88
N GLU A 75 2.83 -8.60 15.46
CA GLU A 75 3.05 -8.65 16.90
C GLU A 75 3.47 -7.27 17.43
N LYS A 76 4.47 -6.64 16.79
CA LYS A 76 4.98 -5.32 17.21
C LYS A 76 3.91 -4.23 17.14
N LEU A 77 3.08 -4.22 16.09
CA LEU A 77 1.99 -3.26 15.97
C LEU A 77 0.86 -3.53 16.97
N ALA A 78 0.54 -4.80 17.25
CA ALA A 78 -0.44 -5.15 18.28
C ALA A 78 0.03 -4.68 19.67
N THR A 79 1.30 -4.89 20.02
CA THR A 79 1.91 -4.37 21.25
C THR A 79 1.83 -2.84 21.32
N PHE A 80 2.16 -2.16 20.21
CA PHE A 80 2.08 -0.70 20.14
C PHE A 80 0.64 -0.19 20.27
N ALA A 81 -0.34 -0.89 19.68
CA ALA A 81 -1.75 -0.56 19.78
C ALA A 81 -2.29 -0.74 21.20
N ALA A 82 -1.88 -1.80 21.91
CA ALA A 82 -2.23 -2.01 23.31
C ALA A 82 -1.68 -0.91 24.23
N TRP A 83 -0.42 -0.53 24.03
CA TRP A 83 0.17 0.64 24.70
C TRP A 83 -0.63 1.91 24.38
N ALA A 84 -0.90 2.17 23.10
CA ALA A 84 -1.60 3.38 22.69
C ALA A 84 -3.00 3.45 23.32
N ASN A 85 -3.74 2.33 23.37
CA ASN A 85 -5.05 2.28 24.01
C ASN A 85 -4.98 2.65 25.50
N ARG A 86 -4.02 2.05 26.23
CA ARG A 86 -3.81 2.35 27.65
C ARG A 86 -3.46 3.81 27.90
N GLU A 87 -2.67 4.41 27.02
CA GLU A 87 -2.26 5.82 27.13
C GLU A 87 -3.29 6.81 26.57
N GLY A 88 -4.41 6.33 26.01
CA GLY A 88 -5.42 7.16 25.35
C GLY A 88 -4.93 7.82 24.06
N ALA A 89 -3.98 7.17 23.39
CA ALA A 89 -3.38 7.62 22.13
C ALA A 89 -4.00 6.89 20.92
N ALA A 90 -4.11 7.61 19.80
CA ALA A 90 -4.46 7.05 18.51
C ALA A 90 -3.19 6.65 17.73
N VAL A 91 -3.27 5.53 17.01
CA VAL A 91 -2.18 4.99 16.20
C VAL A 91 -2.36 5.37 14.74
N TYR A 92 -1.32 5.94 14.15
CA TYR A 92 -1.24 6.31 12.74
C TYR A 92 -0.03 5.64 12.11
N VAL A 93 -0.11 5.41 10.80
CA VAL A 93 0.96 4.88 9.96
C VAL A 93 1.17 5.80 8.78
N ILE A 94 2.39 5.89 8.29
CA ILE A 94 2.66 6.38 6.94
C ILE A 94 2.48 5.18 6.01
N PRO A 95 1.61 5.23 4.99
CA PRO A 95 1.24 4.06 4.19
C PRO A 95 2.32 3.72 3.13
N GLY A 96 3.57 3.67 3.57
CA GLY A 96 4.77 3.32 2.82
C GLY A 96 5.95 3.05 3.74
N THR A 97 6.98 2.38 3.23
CA THR A 97 8.17 2.00 4.00
C THR A 97 9.37 2.91 3.73
N VAL A 98 10.29 2.95 4.69
CA VAL A 98 11.53 3.75 4.65
C VAL A 98 12.75 2.85 4.92
N ALA A 99 13.94 3.31 4.56
CA ALA A 99 15.18 2.55 4.85
C ALA A 99 15.61 2.63 6.32
N GLU A 100 15.50 3.82 6.94
CA GLU A 100 16.13 4.10 8.24
C GLU A 100 15.16 4.61 9.29
N GLN A 101 15.48 4.34 10.56
CA GLN A 101 14.75 4.93 11.69
C GLN A 101 14.96 6.45 11.74
N GLY A 102 13.97 7.17 12.29
CA GLY A 102 14.01 8.63 12.35
C GLY A 102 13.68 9.32 11.02
N GLN A 103 13.70 8.58 9.91
CA GLN A 103 13.27 9.05 8.59
C GLN A 103 11.81 8.72 8.36
N ALA A 104 11.10 9.65 7.73
CA ALA A 104 9.67 9.49 7.50
C ALA A 104 9.14 10.50 6.49
N ARG A 105 9.88 11.53 6.07
CA ARG A 105 9.40 12.60 5.17
C ARG A 105 8.96 12.01 3.83
N ALA A 106 8.25 12.78 3.02
CA ALA A 106 7.76 12.32 1.72
C ALA A 106 8.89 11.77 0.81
N ALA A 107 10.08 12.38 0.86
CA ALA A 107 11.25 11.93 0.09
C ALA A 107 11.93 10.68 0.68
N ASP A 108 11.65 10.33 1.93
CA ASP A 108 12.24 9.16 2.60
C ASP A 108 11.44 7.87 2.31
N VAL A 109 10.21 7.99 1.77
CA VAL A 109 9.36 6.84 1.45
C VAL A 109 9.88 6.15 0.19
N LEU A 110 10.15 4.86 0.30
CA LEU A 110 10.74 4.04 -0.76
C LEU A 110 9.71 3.20 -1.50
N GLN A 111 8.74 2.64 -0.78
CA GLN A 111 7.76 1.71 -1.32
C GLN A 111 6.37 1.99 -0.76
N MET A 112 5.33 1.79 -1.57
CA MET A 112 3.93 1.78 -1.13
C MET A 112 3.15 0.64 -1.79
N GLN A 113 2.50 -0.20 -1.00
CA GLN A 113 1.74 -1.33 -1.54
C GLN A 113 0.30 -1.01 -1.92
N ALA A 114 -0.28 0.06 -1.36
CA ALA A 114 -1.70 0.30 -1.51
C ALA A 114 -2.00 1.77 -1.82
N LEU A 115 -2.95 2.00 -2.71
CA LEU A 115 -3.56 3.31 -2.90
C LEU A 115 -4.63 3.53 -1.83
N VAL A 116 -4.74 4.75 -1.31
CA VAL A 116 -5.76 5.12 -0.33
C VAL A 116 -6.45 6.43 -0.69
N VAL A 117 -7.75 6.48 -0.43
CA VAL A 117 -8.57 7.68 -0.48
C VAL A 117 -9.24 7.87 0.88
N ASP A 118 -9.06 9.03 1.49
CA ASP A 118 -9.73 9.40 2.74
C ASP A 118 -10.98 10.24 2.46
N LEU A 119 -12.12 9.72 2.91
CA LEU A 119 -13.44 10.34 2.80
C LEU A 119 -13.85 10.82 4.19
N ASP A 120 -13.66 12.12 4.45
CA ASP A 120 -13.73 12.67 5.80
C ASP A 120 -14.80 13.76 6.00
N ALA A 121 -15.43 14.23 4.93
CA ALA A 121 -16.47 15.27 4.97
C ALA A 121 -17.51 15.09 3.86
N GLY A 122 -18.67 15.75 3.99
CA GLY A 122 -19.75 15.71 3.01
C GLY A 122 -20.48 14.37 2.95
N ASP A 123 -21.11 14.08 1.81
CA ASP A 123 -21.89 12.85 1.58
C ASP A 123 -20.95 11.65 1.33
N ILE A 124 -20.57 10.96 2.41
CA ILE A 124 -19.65 9.82 2.34
C ILE A 124 -20.23 8.64 1.53
N PRO A 125 -21.50 8.22 1.73
CA PRO A 125 -22.11 7.18 0.90
C PRO A 125 -22.05 7.48 -0.60
N ALA A 126 -22.46 8.69 -1.02
CA ALA A 126 -22.45 9.05 -2.44
C ALA A 126 -21.03 9.05 -3.04
N LYS A 127 -20.03 9.53 -2.28
CA LYS A 127 -18.62 9.48 -2.69
C LYS A 127 -18.12 8.06 -2.84
N LEU A 128 -18.45 7.18 -1.89
CA LEU A 128 -18.05 5.78 -1.94
C LEU A 128 -18.68 5.08 -3.16
N ASP A 129 -19.98 5.25 -3.38
CA ASP A 129 -20.70 4.66 -4.51
C ASP A 129 -20.10 5.12 -5.86
N HIS A 130 -19.77 6.40 -5.96
CA HIS A 130 -19.10 6.96 -7.15
C HIS A 130 -17.72 6.36 -7.38
N ILE A 131 -16.91 6.20 -6.33
CA ILE A 131 -15.58 5.60 -6.47
C ILE A 131 -15.70 4.12 -6.87
N VAL A 132 -16.57 3.35 -6.20
CA VAL A 132 -16.72 1.90 -6.46
C VAL A 132 -17.23 1.65 -7.88
N SER A 133 -18.17 2.46 -8.37
CA SER A 133 -18.73 2.31 -9.73
C SER A 133 -17.72 2.56 -10.85
N HIS A 134 -16.68 3.38 -10.62
CA HIS A 134 -15.70 3.74 -11.65
C HIS A 134 -14.34 3.05 -11.46
N LEU A 135 -13.86 2.90 -10.23
CA LEU A 135 -12.54 2.33 -9.95
C LEU A 135 -12.60 0.83 -9.63
N GLY A 136 -13.80 0.31 -9.39
CA GLY A 136 -14.05 -1.08 -9.04
C GLY A 136 -14.05 -1.33 -7.54
N VAL A 137 -14.22 -2.60 -7.17
CA VAL A 137 -14.32 -3.04 -5.78
C VAL A 137 -13.00 -2.77 -5.03
N PRO A 138 -13.03 -2.06 -3.88
CA PRO A 138 -11.84 -1.85 -3.05
C PRO A 138 -11.44 -3.12 -2.31
N THR A 139 -10.14 -3.26 -2.06
CA THR A 139 -9.59 -4.33 -1.22
C THR A 139 -10.03 -4.15 0.23
N LEU A 140 -10.02 -2.92 0.74
CA LEU A 140 -10.36 -2.63 2.13
C LEU A 140 -11.19 -1.35 2.24
N ILE A 141 -12.24 -1.39 3.05
CA ILE A 141 -12.97 -0.20 3.52
C ILE A 141 -12.85 -0.16 5.04
N VAL A 142 -12.30 0.93 5.57
CA VAL A 142 -12.07 1.12 7.00
C VAL A 142 -12.90 2.29 7.50
N GLU A 143 -13.69 2.10 8.55
CA GLU A 143 -14.25 3.20 9.34
C GLU A 143 -13.16 3.78 10.24
N SER A 144 -12.81 5.05 10.04
CA SER A 144 -11.69 5.67 10.76
C SER A 144 -11.97 5.99 12.23
N GLY A 145 -13.18 5.67 12.71
CA GLY A 145 -13.74 6.03 14.02
C GLY A 145 -14.32 7.46 14.08
N GLY A 146 -13.97 8.32 13.13
CA GLY A 146 -14.52 9.67 12.99
C GLY A 146 -15.92 9.67 12.37
N ARG A 147 -16.68 10.72 12.67
CA ARG A 147 -18.00 10.99 12.05
C ARG A 147 -17.98 12.36 11.35
N THR A 148 -18.76 12.52 10.29
CA THR A 148 -19.01 13.84 9.68
C THR A 148 -19.95 14.68 10.57
N SER A 149 -20.19 15.95 10.20
CA SER A 149 -21.18 16.82 10.87
C SER A 149 -22.60 16.23 10.81
N GLU A 150 -22.89 15.48 9.75
CA GLU A 150 -24.17 14.81 9.49
C GLU A 150 -24.24 13.41 10.15
N GLY A 151 -23.17 12.99 10.83
CA GLY A 151 -23.11 11.71 11.54
C GLY A 151 -22.70 10.51 10.70
N ALA A 152 -22.33 10.69 9.41
CA ALA A 152 -21.84 9.59 8.58
C ALA A 152 -20.47 9.07 9.06
N ALA A 153 -20.17 7.79 8.84
CA ALA A 153 -18.83 7.24 9.07
C ALA A 153 -17.82 7.91 8.15
N LYS A 154 -16.68 8.37 8.69
CA LYS A 154 -15.52 8.71 7.86
C LYS A 154 -14.82 7.43 7.42
N LEU A 155 -14.41 7.34 6.16
CA LEU A 155 -13.92 6.11 5.55
C LEU A 155 -12.53 6.28 4.95
N HIS A 156 -11.66 5.29 5.17
CA HIS A 156 -10.48 5.08 4.32
C HIS A 156 -10.80 3.96 3.33
N VAL A 157 -10.61 4.23 2.05
CA VAL A 157 -10.87 3.26 0.98
C VAL A 157 -9.55 2.89 0.32
N TRP A 158 -9.25 1.59 0.27
CA TRP A 158 -7.94 1.08 -0.16
C TRP A 158 -8.04 0.10 -1.33
N TRP A 159 -7.04 0.17 -2.21
CA TRP A 159 -6.75 -0.85 -3.21
C TRP A 159 -5.32 -1.33 -3.03
N LYS A 160 -5.16 -2.62 -2.74
CA LYS A 160 -3.87 -3.31 -2.73
C LYS A 160 -3.38 -3.42 -4.16
N LEU A 161 -2.14 -2.99 -4.41
CA LEU A 161 -1.52 -3.16 -5.71
C LEU A 161 -1.05 -4.62 -5.88
N THR A 162 -0.82 -5.03 -7.12
CA THR A 162 -0.23 -6.35 -7.41
C THR A 162 1.26 -6.44 -7.05
N GLU A 163 1.92 -5.30 -6.89
CA GLU A 163 3.31 -5.14 -6.45
C GLU A 163 3.52 -3.75 -5.81
N PRO A 164 4.56 -3.51 -5.01
CA PRO A 164 4.80 -2.20 -4.42
C PRO A 164 5.13 -1.17 -5.51
N ALA A 165 4.62 0.04 -5.35
CA ALA A 165 5.06 1.18 -6.15
C ALA A 165 6.38 1.74 -5.60
N LEU A 166 7.37 1.92 -6.48
CA LEU A 166 8.68 2.52 -6.19
C LEU A 166 8.99 3.64 -7.18
N GLY A 167 9.90 4.55 -6.84
CA GLY A 167 10.42 5.56 -7.77
C GLY A 167 9.30 6.38 -8.44
N GLU A 168 9.24 6.37 -9.77
CA GLU A 168 8.21 7.11 -10.53
C GLU A 168 6.79 6.54 -10.35
N ASP A 169 6.65 5.24 -10.07
CA ASP A 169 5.35 4.65 -9.79
C ASP A 169 4.83 5.08 -8.43
N LEU A 170 5.72 5.30 -7.45
CA LEU A 170 5.36 5.93 -6.19
C LEU A 170 4.81 7.36 -6.40
N ALA A 171 5.46 8.14 -7.28
CA ALA A 171 4.98 9.47 -7.65
C ALA A 171 3.62 9.41 -8.37
N THR A 172 3.43 8.42 -9.25
CA THR A 172 2.15 8.16 -9.92
C THR A 172 1.06 7.81 -8.92
N LEU A 173 1.32 6.88 -8.00
CA LEU A 173 0.39 6.49 -6.95
C LEU A 173 -0.05 7.71 -6.12
N CYS A 174 0.90 8.53 -5.67
CA CYS A 174 0.62 9.75 -4.92
C CYS A 174 -0.21 10.76 -5.72
N ARG A 175 0.07 10.93 -7.01
CA ARG A 175 -0.75 11.75 -7.91
C ARG A 175 -2.19 11.22 -7.99
N LEU A 176 -2.36 9.92 -8.22
CA LEU A 176 -3.68 9.28 -8.31
C LEU A 176 -4.51 9.47 -7.03
N ARG A 177 -3.90 9.32 -5.84
CA ARG A 177 -4.57 9.64 -4.56
C ARG A 177 -5.13 11.05 -4.55
N GLY A 178 -4.30 12.02 -4.97
CA GLY A 178 -4.70 13.42 -5.07
C GLY A 178 -5.78 13.68 -6.11
N ASP A 179 -5.72 13.02 -7.27
CA ASP A 179 -6.67 13.24 -8.35
C ASP A 179 -8.04 12.64 -8.02
N ILE A 180 -8.09 11.47 -7.39
CA ILE A 180 -9.34 10.88 -6.88
C ILE A 180 -9.94 11.78 -5.81
N ALA A 181 -9.12 12.23 -4.85
CA ALA A 181 -9.57 13.14 -3.80
C ALA A 181 -10.19 14.43 -4.39
N VAL A 182 -9.59 15.02 -5.43
CA VAL A 182 -10.16 16.19 -6.11
C VAL A 182 -11.47 15.86 -6.83
N LYS A 183 -11.54 14.71 -7.51
CA LYS A 183 -12.74 14.29 -8.25
C LYS A 183 -13.92 13.96 -7.36
N VAL A 184 -13.70 13.57 -6.10
CA VAL A 184 -14.79 13.20 -5.17
C VAL A 184 -14.92 14.11 -3.95
N GLY A 185 -14.07 15.13 -3.85
CA GLY A 185 -13.96 15.99 -2.67
C GLY A 185 -13.51 15.23 -1.40
N GLY A 186 -12.55 14.31 -1.53
CA GLY A 186 -11.86 13.67 -0.41
C GLY A 186 -10.66 14.50 0.09
N ASP A 187 -9.91 13.97 1.05
CA ASP A 187 -8.74 14.67 1.60
C ASP A 187 -7.55 14.69 0.62
N THR A 188 -7.27 15.88 0.07
CA THR A 188 -6.18 16.09 -0.89
C THR A 188 -4.78 16.00 -0.27
N HIS A 189 -4.62 16.01 1.07
CA HIS A 189 -3.30 15.87 1.70
C HIS A 189 -2.66 14.51 1.40
N PHE A 190 -3.45 13.50 1.07
CA PHE A 190 -2.98 12.18 0.64
C PHE A 190 -2.26 12.17 -0.72
N ARG A 191 -2.20 13.31 -1.42
CA ARG A 191 -1.22 13.54 -2.50
C ARG A 191 0.22 13.44 -2.01
N SER A 192 0.46 13.66 -0.71
CA SER A 192 1.78 13.47 -0.10
C SER A 192 2.01 12.02 0.29
N ALA A 193 3.17 11.48 -0.09
CA ALA A 193 3.66 10.17 0.37
C ALA A 193 3.76 10.08 1.91
N HIS A 194 3.91 11.22 2.58
CA HIS A 194 4.08 11.29 4.04
C HIS A 194 2.78 11.18 4.83
N GLN A 195 1.62 11.35 4.19
CA GLN A 195 0.39 11.65 4.91
C GLN A 195 0.03 10.51 5.88
N PRO A 196 0.03 10.75 7.22
CA PRO A 196 -0.30 9.72 8.19
C PRO A 196 -1.78 9.39 8.17
N ILE A 197 -2.11 8.11 8.36
CA ILE A 197 -3.50 7.62 8.40
C ILE A 197 -3.68 6.63 9.54
N ARG A 198 -4.89 6.53 10.08
CA ARG A 198 -5.14 5.60 11.20
C ARG A 198 -5.05 4.15 10.74
N VAL A 199 -4.52 3.34 11.63
CA VAL A 199 -4.37 1.89 11.42
C VAL A 199 -5.66 1.20 11.81
N ALA A 200 -6.19 0.34 10.92
CA ALA A 200 -7.34 -0.49 11.25
C ALA A 200 -7.01 -1.52 12.35
N GLY A 201 -8.01 -1.87 13.15
CA GLY A 201 -7.86 -2.65 14.37
C GLY A 201 -7.29 -1.87 15.57
N THR A 202 -6.96 -0.59 15.43
CA THR A 202 -6.56 0.27 16.57
C THR A 202 -7.73 1.12 17.08
N VAL A 203 -7.54 1.85 18.17
CA VAL A 203 -8.64 2.60 18.83
C VAL A 203 -8.52 4.09 18.57
N TYR A 204 -9.62 4.70 18.13
CA TYR A 204 -9.83 6.15 18.02
C TYR A 204 -10.05 6.78 19.40
N HIS A 205 -9.44 7.94 19.64
CA HIS A 205 -9.44 8.58 20.96
C HIS A 205 -9.77 10.08 20.97
N LYS A 206 -10.81 10.54 20.27
CA LYS A 206 -11.09 12.00 20.17
C LYS A 206 -12.43 12.39 20.80
N HIS A 207 -12.45 13.58 21.43
CA HIS A 207 -13.64 14.17 22.06
C HIS A 207 -14.34 13.24 23.08
N SER A 208 -13.54 12.53 23.90
CA SER A 208 -14.05 11.57 24.88
C SER A 208 -14.84 10.40 24.28
N HIS A 209 -14.74 10.19 22.97
CA HIS A 209 -15.27 9.01 22.29
C HIS A 209 -14.15 8.03 22.01
N GLN A 210 -14.45 6.76 22.26
CA GLN A 210 -13.63 5.64 21.83
C GLN A 210 -14.39 4.77 20.85
N ARG A 211 -13.73 4.41 19.77
CA ARG A 211 -14.25 3.51 18.74
C ARG A 211 -13.12 2.71 18.13
N LEU A 212 -13.38 1.47 17.77
CA LEU A 212 -12.47 0.72 16.92
C LEU A 212 -12.37 1.40 15.56
N VAL A 213 -11.14 1.52 15.04
CA VAL A 213 -10.87 1.82 13.64
C VAL A 213 -11.16 0.54 12.86
N GLN A 214 -12.39 0.38 12.43
CA GLN A 214 -12.94 -0.92 12.05
C GLN A 214 -12.84 -1.17 10.55
N ILE A 215 -12.36 -2.36 10.17
CA ILE A 215 -12.51 -2.90 8.82
C ILE A 215 -13.99 -3.24 8.61
N ARG A 216 -14.66 -2.49 7.74
CA ARG A 216 -16.04 -2.73 7.35
C ARG A 216 -16.14 -3.78 6.25
N VAL A 217 -15.19 -3.77 5.31
CA VAL A 217 -15.14 -4.67 4.16
C VAL A 217 -13.69 -5.05 3.88
N HIS A 218 -13.46 -6.33 3.61
CA HIS A 218 -12.19 -6.87 3.11
C HIS A 218 -12.48 -7.82 1.94
N ASN A 219 -11.95 -7.50 0.76
CA ASN A 219 -12.11 -8.29 -0.46
C ASN A 219 -10.75 -8.78 -0.96
N PRO A 220 -10.64 -9.99 -1.52
CA PRO A 220 -9.39 -10.55 -2.06
C PRO A 220 -9.13 -10.00 -3.48
N VAL A 221 -9.08 -8.67 -3.63
CA VAL A 221 -8.87 -7.99 -4.91
C VAL A 221 -7.57 -7.21 -4.85
N GLU A 222 -6.75 -7.36 -5.87
CA GLU A 222 -5.57 -6.52 -6.13
C GLU A 222 -5.76 -5.79 -7.46
N VAL A 223 -5.08 -4.66 -7.64
CA VAL A 223 -5.13 -3.88 -8.89
C VAL A 223 -3.72 -3.61 -9.41
N ASP A 224 -3.57 -3.60 -10.73
CA ASP A 224 -2.37 -3.06 -11.37
C ASP A 224 -2.42 -1.52 -11.34
N LEU A 225 -1.28 -0.87 -11.07
CA LEU A 225 -1.23 0.59 -10.91
C LEU A 225 -1.53 1.34 -12.22
N ALA A 226 -1.09 0.80 -13.37
CA ALA A 226 -1.33 1.43 -14.67
C ALA A 226 -2.80 1.28 -15.08
N ASP A 227 -3.37 0.08 -14.94
CA ASP A 227 -4.79 -0.15 -15.18
C ASP A 227 -5.67 0.73 -14.27
N PHE A 228 -5.26 0.88 -13.01
CA PHE A 228 -5.96 1.75 -12.07
C PHE A 228 -5.85 3.23 -12.47
N ALA A 229 -4.69 3.65 -12.99
CA ALA A 229 -4.49 5.01 -13.49
C ALA A 229 -5.43 5.36 -14.66
N GLU A 230 -5.66 4.42 -15.58
CA GLU A 230 -6.61 4.60 -16.69
C GLU A 230 -8.05 4.79 -16.17
N ARG A 231 -8.49 3.93 -15.24
CA ARG A 231 -9.81 4.08 -14.61
C ARG A 231 -9.95 5.41 -13.87
N VAL A 232 -8.89 5.84 -13.18
CA VAL A 232 -8.89 7.16 -12.53
C VAL A 232 -8.96 8.27 -13.55
N ALA A 233 -8.29 8.18 -14.71
CA ALA A 233 -8.38 9.17 -15.77
C ALA A 233 -9.81 9.29 -16.31
N ASP A 234 -10.45 8.15 -16.61
CA ASP A 234 -11.81 8.05 -17.15
C ASP A 234 -12.90 8.42 -16.15
N MET A 235 -12.65 8.25 -14.84
CA MET A 235 -13.62 8.59 -13.80
C MET A 235 -13.98 10.09 -13.88
N PRO A 236 -15.25 10.46 -14.12
CA PRO A 236 -15.67 11.85 -14.09
C PRO A 236 -15.67 12.40 -12.65
N PRO A 237 -15.53 13.72 -12.45
CA PRO A 237 -15.77 14.33 -11.16
C PRO A 237 -17.19 14.07 -10.67
N LEU A 238 -17.36 13.82 -9.38
CA LEU A 238 -18.66 13.68 -8.74
C LEU A 238 -19.46 14.99 -8.88
N PRO A 239 -20.67 14.99 -9.47
CA PRO A 239 -21.43 16.21 -9.70
C PRO A 239 -21.66 17.03 -8.42
N GLY A 240 -21.38 18.33 -8.48
CA GLY A 240 -21.60 19.26 -7.37
C GLY A 240 -20.57 19.20 -6.24
N VAL A 241 -19.58 18.32 -6.32
CA VAL A 241 -18.54 18.13 -5.29
C VAL A 241 -17.14 18.12 -5.89
N GLY A 242 -16.95 17.38 -6.98
CA GLY A 242 -15.66 17.17 -7.62
C GLY A 242 -15.28 18.26 -8.61
N MET A 243 -13.98 18.51 -8.72
CA MET A 243 -13.41 19.36 -9.77
C MET A 243 -12.76 18.49 -10.86
N ALA A 244 -12.77 18.97 -12.10
CA ALA A 244 -11.96 18.36 -13.15
C ALA A 244 -10.47 18.52 -12.78
N SER A 245 -9.74 17.41 -12.73
CA SER A 245 -8.28 17.46 -12.64
C SER A 245 -7.73 18.11 -13.91
N PRO A 246 -6.67 18.94 -13.84
CA PRO A 246 -6.01 19.44 -15.04
C PRO A 246 -5.60 18.25 -15.92
N PRO A 247 -5.93 18.25 -17.23
CA PRO A 247 -5.42 17.21 -18.12
C PRO A 247 -3.90 17.35 -18.22
N LEU A 248 -3.17 16.29 -17.95
CA LEU A 248 -1.75 16.23 -18.29
C LEU A 248 -1.44 14.97 -19.08
N SER A 249 -0.96 15.22 -20.30
CA SER A 249 -0.36 14.30 -21.25
C SER A 249 0.82 13.55 -20.62
N THR A 250 0.60 12.30 -20.25
CA THR A 250 1.48 11.16 -20.54
C THR A 250 0.64 9.90 -20.41
N ALA A 251 -0.10 9.56 -21.47
CA ALA A 251 -0.65 8.21 -21.59
C ALA A 251 0.55 7.24 -21.64
N LYS A 252 0.74 6.41 -20.61
CA LYS A 252 1.64 5.25 -20.73
C LYS A 252 0.98 4.27 -21.70
N PRO A 253 1.68 3.79 -22.73
CA PRO A 253 1.08 2.90 -23.72
C PRO A 253 1.03 1.45 -23.19
N GLY A 254 0.02 0.69 -23.63
CA GLY A 254 -0.24 -0.69 -23.16
C GLY A 254 0.91 -1.68 -23.43
N VAL A 255 0.78 -2.91 -22.90
CA VAL A 255 1.81 -3.98 -22.94
C VAL A 255 2.42 -4.20 -24.34
N ASP A 256 1.64 -4.01 -25.41
CA ASP A 256 2.14 -4.09 -26.78
C ASP A 256 3.27 -3.08 -27.06
N ALA A 257 3.16 -1.85 -26.55
CA ALA A 257 4.19 -0.83 -26.72
C ALA A 257 5.45 -1.09 -25.90
N VAL A 258 5.31 -1.75 -24.74
CA VAL A 258 6.43 -2.23 -23.92
C VAL A 258 7.22 -3.30 -24.68
N LEU A 259 6.54 -4.20 -25.39
CA LEU A 259 7.19 -5.28 -26.13
C LEU A 259 7.82 -4.84 -27.46
N THR A 260 7.48 -3.67 -28.00
CA THR A 260 7.97 -3.20 -29.31
C THR A 260 8.87 -1.97 -29.29
N THR A 261 9.08 -1.31 -28.15
CA THR A 261 9.85 -0.06 -28.08
C THR A 261 11.11 -0.24 -27.21
N PRO A 262 12.31 0.17 -27.69
CA PRO A 262 13.53 0.10 -26.89
C PRO A 262 13.47 0.98 -25.63
N VAL A 263 14.09 0.49 -24.55
CA VAL A 263 14.12 1.06 -23.19
C VAL A 263 15.55 1.48 -22.83
N ARG A 264 15.81 2.78 -22.71
CA ARG A 264 17.14 3.34 -22.45
C ARG A 264 17.37 3.78 -21.00
N GLU A 265 18.62 3.68 -20.55
CA GLU A 265 19.08 4.18 -19.27
C GLU A 265 19.00 5.72 -19.18
N GLY A 266 18.67 6.24 -18.00
CA GLY A 266 18.57 7.68 -17.74
C GLY A 266 17.18 8.30 -17.96
N ALA A 267 16.12 7.49 -18.11
CA ALA A 267 14.75 7.97 -18.38
C ALA A 267 14.68 8.90 -19.61
N VAL A 268 15.47 8.58 -20.64
CA VAL A 268 15.47 9.29 -21.93
C VAL A 268 14.22 8.95 -22.76
N ASP A 269 13.58 7.81 -22.44
CA ASP A 269 12.28 7.39 -22.94
C ASP A 269 11.22 7.58 -21.82
N ASP A 270 9.92 7.46 -22.11
CA ASP A 270 8.79 7.67 -21.17
C ASP A 270 8.74 6.70 -19.96
N TRP A 271 9.80 5.92 -19.72
CA TRP A 271 9.95 4.94 -18.65
C TRP A 271 11.40 4.82 -18.13
N SER A 272 11.55 4.23 -16.94
CA SER A 272 12.86 3.76 -16.45
C SER A 272 13.18 2.35 -16.95
N ARG A 273 14.48 2.04 -17.07
CA ARG A 273 14.98 0.72 -17.48
C ARG A 273 14.50 -0.44 -16.62
N PHE A 274 14.16 -0.16 -15.36
CA PHE A 274 13.63 -1.16 -14.44
C PHE A 274 12.16 -1.50 -14.72
N GLN A 275 11.33 -0.50 -14.97
CA GLN A 275 9.90 -0.70 -15.25
C GLN A 275 9.67 -1.48 -16.54
N GLY A 276 10.40 -1.15 -17.61
CA GLY A 276 10.32 -1.89 -18.87
C GLY A 276 10.75 -3.35 -18.74
N ALA A 277 11.73 -3.64 -17.88
CA ALA A 277 12.22 -5.00 -17.63
C ALA A 277 11.20 -5.83 -16.84
N SER A 278 10.76 -5.34 -15.67
CA SER A 278 9.86 -6.10 -14.80
C SER A 278 8.48 -6.33 -15.42
N ALA A 279 7.97 -5.39 -16.23
CA ALA A 279 6.71 -5.56 -16.97
C ALA A 279 6.78 -6.69 -18.01
N ALA A 280 7.87 -6.76 -18.79
CA ALA A 280 8.09 -7.82 -19.77
C ALA A 280 8.31 -9.18 -19.10
N ILE A 281 9.09 -9.22 -18.00
CA ILE A 281 9.30 -10.45 -17.22
C ILE A 281 7.97 -10.97 -16.67
N GLY A 282 7.16 -10.09 -16.08
CA GLY A 282 5.82 -10.44 -15.57
C GLY A 282 4.89 -10.96 -16.67
N HIS A 283 4.97 -10.43 -17.89
CA HIS A 283 4.20 -10.95 -19.04
C HIS A 283 4.58 -12.40 -19.37
N TYR A 284 5.87 -12.70 -19.52
CA TYR A 284 6.33 -14.05 -19.86
C TYR A 284 6.09 -15.04 -18.72
N ILE A 285 6.22 -14.63 -17.46
CA ILE A 285 5.87 -15.45 -16.30
C ILE A 285 4.41 -15.91 -16.35
N ARG A 286 3.47 -15.02 -16.71
CA ARG A 286 2.06 -15.39 -16.88
C ARG A 286 1.87 -16.42 -17.99
N LEU A 287 2.52 -16.22 -19.13
CA LEU A 287 2.44 -17.18 -20.24
C LEU A 287 2.99 -18.57 -19.88
N VAL A 288 4.07 -18.63 -19.09
CA VAL A 288 4.63 -19.89 -18.58
C VAL A 288 3.66 -20.53 -17.57
N HIS A 289 3.13 -19.75 -16.64
CA HIS A 289 2.22 -20.24 -15.62
C HIS A 289 0.91 -20.79 -16.19
N ASP A 290 0.38 -20.13 -17.23
CA ASP A 290 -0.81 -20.56 -17.97
C ASP A 290 -0.53 -21.75 -18.92
N GLY A 291 0.70 -22.25 -18.97
CA GLY A 291 1.11 -23.34 -19.86
C GLY A 291 1.06 -22.98 -21.36
N ARG A 292 1.11 -21.69 -21.69
CA ARG A 292 1.17 -21.19 -23.08
C ARG A 292 2.59 -21.29 -23.64
N LEU A 293 3.57 -21.05 -22.77
CA LEU A 293 5.00 -21.31 -22.98
C LEU A 293 5.48 -22.35 -21.97
N ASP A 294 6.50 -23.13 -22.33
CA ASP A 294 7.26 -23.87 -21.32
C ASP A 294 8.28 -22.95 -20.60
N PRO A 295 8.83 -23.36 -19.44
CA PRO A 295 9.75 -22.52 -18.68
C PRO A 295 11.03 -22.14 -19.43
N ALA A 296 11.53 -22.99 -20.33
CA ALA A 296 12.73 -22.70 -21.12
C ALA A 296 12.41 -21.66 -22.20
N GLU A 297 11.28 -21.81 -22.90
CA GLU A 297 10.75 -20.84 -23.87
C GLU A 297 10.50 -19.47 -23.20
N GLY A 298 9.93 -19.47 -22.00
CA GLY A 298 9.71 -18.24 -21.23
C GLY A 298 11.00 -17.53 -20.84
N TRP A 299 12.02 -18.29 -20.40
CA TRP A 299 13.33 -17.73 -20.08
C TRP A 299 14.06 -17.20 -21.31
N GLU A 300 13.97 -17.91 -22.44
CA GLU A 300 14.53 -17.45 -23.72
C GLU A 300 13.87 -16.15 -24.17
N ALA A 301 12.54 -16.03 -24.03
CA ALA A 301 11.81 -14.81 -24.38
C ALA A 301 12.17 -13.62 -23.48
N ILE A 302 12.39 -13.85 -22.18
CA ILE A 302 12.89 -12.83 -21.23
C ILE A 302 14.30 -12.36 -21.63
N CYS A 303 15.20 -13.29 -21.92
CA CYS A 303 16.56 -12.97 -22.39
C CYS A 303 16.54 -12.22 -23.71
N GLY A 304 15.70 -12.65 -24.66
CA GLY A 304 15.51 -12.03 -25.96
C GLY A 304 15.01 -10.59 -25.83
N TYR A 305 14.04 -10.35 -24.94
CA TYR A 305 13.58 -9.00 -24.64
C TYR A 305 14.70 -8.14 -24.03
N ASN A 306 15.46 -8.67 -23.07
CA ASN A 306 16.58 -7.95 -22.47
C ASN A 306 17.62 -7.51 -23.51
N ALA A 307 18.04 -8.44 -24.38
CA ALA A 307 19.01 -8.14 -25.44
C ALA A 307 18.43 -7.19 -26.51
N ALA A 308 17.16 -7.35 -26.89
CA ALA A 308 16.55 -6.58 -27.95
C ALA A 308 16.16 -5.16 -27.51
N MET A 309 15.62 -5.02 -26.30
CA MET A 309 14.90 -3.83 -25.86
C MET A 309 15.58 -3.07 -24.72
N LEU A 310 16.39 -3.69 -23.86
CA LEU A 310 17.05 -2.95 -22.76
C LEU A 310 18.40 -2.34 -23.19
N ARG A 311 18.63 -1.07 -22.88
CA ARG A 311 19.85 -0.32 -23.25
C ARG A 311 20.46 0.46 -22.07
N PRO A 312 21.68 0.10 -21.62
CA PRO A 312 22.33 -1.20 -21.85
C PRO A 312 21.51 -2.33 -21.24
N GLU A 313 21.72 -3.54 -21.78
CA GLU A 313 21.10 -4.77 -21.29
C GLU A 313 21.45 -5.00 -19.81
N TRP A 314 20.58 -5.71 -19.10
CA TRP A 314 20.91 -6.19 -17.77
C TRP A 314 21.85 -7.40 -17.85
N PRO A 315 22.81 -7.50 -16.92
CA PRO A 315 23.54 -8.74 -16.68
C PRO A 315 22.56 -9.90 -16.44
N LEU A 316 22.84 -11.07 -17.02
CA LEU A 316 21.92 -12.22 -16.99
C LEU A 316 21.67 -12.74 -15.58
N ASP A 317 22.65 -12.67 -14.68
CA ASP A 317 22.52 -13.00 -13.27
C ASP A 317 21.50 -12.11 -12.57
N ARG A 318 21.52 -10.81 -12.86
CA ARG A 318 20.51 -9.85 -12.36
C ARG A 318 19.13 -10.14 -12.95
N LEU A 319 19.05 -10.41 -14.25
CA LEU A 319 17.80 -10.73 -14.93
C LEU A 319 17.16 -12.00 -14.38
N GLN A 320 17.98 -13.00 -14.09
CA GLN A 320 17.57 -14.28 -13.52
C GLN A 320 17.04 -14.09 -12.10
N ALA A 321 17.77 -13.36 -11.26
CA ALA A 321 17.33 -13.07 -9.89
C ALA A 321 15.95 -12.38 -9.85
N GLU A 322 15.72 -11.42 -10.76
CA GLU A 322 14.42 -10.74 -10.86
C GLU A 322 13.31 -11.66 -11.39
N ALA A 323 13.60 -12.49 -12.39
CA ALA A 323 12.63 -13.46 -12.92
C ALA A 323 12.25 -14.53 -11.90
N GLU A 324 13.22 -15.06 -11.15
CA GLU A 324 12.99 -16.04 -10.08
C GLU A 324 12.20 -15.42 -8.93
N ARG A 325 12.52 -14.18 -8.55
CA ARG A 325 11.77 -13.41 -7.56
C ARG A 325 10.31 -13.28 -8.00
N LEU A 326 10.06 -12.74 -9.20
CA LEU A 326 8.71 -12.55 -9.73
C LEU A 326 7.95 -13.87 -9.93
N TRP A 327 8.65 -14.96 -10.29
CA TRP A 327 8.05 -16.30 -10.41
C TRP A 327 7.60 -16.83 -9.05
N ALA A 328 8.44 -16.72 -8.02
CA ALA A 328 8.09 -17.13 -6.66
C ALA A 328 6.89 -16.34 -6.13
N LEU A 329 6.84 -15.03 -6.39
CA LEU A 329 5.68 -14.19 -6.10
C LEU A 329 4.42 -14.69 -6.85
N HIS A 330 4.55 -14.95 -8.14
CA HIS A 330 3.43 -15.35 -8.99
C HIS A 330 2.86 -16.72 -8.60
N VAL A 331 3.70 -17.72 -8.29
CA VAL A 331 3.27 -19.06 -7.84
C VAL A 331 2.64 -19.01 -6.45
N LYS A 332 3.20 -18.22 -5.52
CA LYS A 332 2.60 -18.01 -4.18
C LYS A 332 1.18 -17.48 -4.29
N ARG A 333 0.90 -16.61 -5.27
CA ARG A 333 -0.41 -15.99 -5.50
C ARG A 333 -1.38 -16.87 -6.28
N ASN A 334 -0.93 -17.51 -7.35
CA ASN A 334 -1.80 -18.16 -8.33
C ASN A 334 -1.82 -19.69 -8.22
N GLY A 335 -1.13 -20.25 -7.23
CA GLY A 335 -0.98 -21.70 -7.09
C GLY A 335 0.02 -22.29 -8.09
N PRO A 336 0.17 -23.63 -8.10
CA PRO A 336 1.13 -24.29 -8.98
C PRO A 336 0.81 -24.03 -10.46
N PRO A 337 1.84 -23.90 -11.32
CA PRO A 337 1.64 -23.65 -12.75
C PRO A 337 0.92 -24.82 -13.43
N LEU A 338 0.25 -24.52 -14.54
CA LEU A 338 -0.33 -25.54 -15.39
C LEU A 338 0.80 -26.33 -16.08
N ILE A 339 1.02 -27.57 -15.64
CA ILE A 339 2.02 -28.45 -16.24
C ILE A 339 1.49 -28.92 -17.60
N ARG A 340 2.11 -28.47 -18.69
CA ARG A 340 1.91 -29.11 -20.01
C ARG A 340 2.38 -30.57 -19.90
N ALA A 341 1.50 -31.51 -20.22
CA ALA A 341 1.91 -32.89 -20.47
C ALA A 341 2.92 -32.88 -21.62
N ALA A 342 4.05 -33.57 -21.45
CA ALA A 342 5.06 -33.69 -22.49
C ALA A 342 4.42 -34.16 -23.80
N ARG A 343 4.71 -33.47 -24.91
CA ARG A 343 4.29 -33.93 -26.23
C ARG A 343 4.85 -35.35 -26.41
N PRO A 344 4.03 -36.36 -26.78
CA PRO A 344 4.56 -37.65 -27.17
C PRO A 344 5.53 -37.41 -28.33
N ASN A 345 6.77 -37.90 -28.20
CA ASN A 345 7.76 -37.85 -29.27
C ASN A 345 7.11 -38.42 -30.55
N ALA A 346 7.08 -37.61 -31.61
CA ALA A 346 6.74 -38.04 -32.96
C ALA A 346 7.98 -38.61 -33.65
#